data_AF-A0A7J8NQP0-F1
#
_entry.id   AF-A0A7J8NQP0-F1
#
_cell.length_a   1.000
_cell.length_b   1.000
_cell.length_c   1.000
_cell.angle_alpha   90.00
_cell.angle_beta   90.00
_cell.angle_gamma   90.00
#
_symmetry.space_group_name_H-M   'P 1'
#
loop_
_entity.id
_entity.type
_entity.pdbx_description
1 polymer ?
#
loop_
_entity_poly.entity_id
_entity_poly.type
_entity_poly.pdbx_seq_one_letter_code
_entity_poly.pdbx_strand_id
1 'polypeptide(L)'
;RCPPLSGVEGSVESHLRVLGEQERWNLDVSLRMLAKLLPFIHQKAIETCPFSSVSESNGTLLSNSILELYAGGHVEWPAFEWVHVDCFSGLLQLACLLPQKEDNLRNRITKFLLAVSECFGDSYLIRIMLPVFLIAIGDDADLTFFPPNIHSRIKGLRPRTAVAERLAILGVLPLLLAGVLGSPGKRQQLADYLRKLLLEGATKESRSTTHNMDIVNA
;
A
#
# COMPACT_ATOMS: atom_id res chain seq x y z
N ARG A 1 27.56 20.52 -33.06
CA ARG A 1 26.89 20.49 -31.73
C ARG A 1 25.40 20.34 -31.99
N CYS A 2 24.82 19.19 -31.68
CA CYS A 2 23.36 18.99 -31.75
C CYS A 2 22.68 19.87 -30.68
N PRO A 3 21.49 20.43 -30.93
CA PRO A 3 20.73 21.09 -29.88
C PRO A 3 20.23 20.02 -28.91
N PRO A 4 20.16 20.30 -27.60
CA PRO A 4 19.55 19.36 -26.67
C PRO A 4 18.08 19.21 -27.08
N LEU A 5 17.61 17.97 -27.18
CA LEU A 5 16.21 17.66 -27.42
C LEU A 5 15.40 18.34 -26.31
N SER A 6 14.76 19.44 -26.69
CA SER A 6 13.81 20.18 -25.87
C SER A 6 12.78 19.20 -25.33
N GLY A 7 12.86 18.91 -24.03
CA GLY A 7 11.78 18.23 -23.33
C GLY A 7 10.56 19.13 -23.42
N VAL A 8 9.49 18.63 -24.04
CA VAL A 8 8.22 19.36 -24.20
C VAL A 8 7.82 19.89 -22.83
N GLU A 9 7.66 21.20 -22.72
CA GLU A 9 7.20 21.89 -21.52
C GLU A 9 5.84 21.30 -21.12
N GLY A 10 5.77 20.67 -19.95
CA GLY A 10 4.60 19.91 -19.49
C GLY A 10 4.73 18.39 -19.53
N SER A 11 5.80 17.84 -20.13
CA SER A 11 6.10 16.39 -20.06
C SER A 11 6.46 15.93 -18.65
N VAL A 12 6.31 14.63 -18.38
CA VAL A 12 6.75 13.99 -17.14
C VAL A 12 8.24 14.27 -16.86
N GLU A 13 9.07 14.12 -17.88
CA GLU A 13 10.52 14.36 -17.80
C GLU A 13 10.85 15.79 -17.39
N SER A 14 10.13 16.79 -17.94
CA SER A 14 10.32 18.19 -17.57
C SER A 14 9.95 18.46 -16.10
N HIS A 15 8.89 17.82 -15.60
CA HIS A 15 8.48 17.92 -14.20
C HIS A 15 9.44 17.21 -13.24
N LEU A 16 9.95 16.04 -13.64
CA LEU A 16 10.94 15.29 -12.86
C LEU A 16 12.25 16.06 -12.74
N ARG A 17 12.68 16.68 -13.85
CA ARG A 17 13.87 17.52 -13.88
C ARG A 17 13.77 18.72 -12.93
N VAL A 18 12.65 19.45 -12.96
CA VAL A 18 12.43 20.60 -12.06
C VAL A 18 12.51 20.20 -10.59
N LEU A 19 11.82 19.12 -10.21
CA LEU A 19 11.83 18.63 -8.83
C LEU A 19 13.22 18.12 -8.39
N GLY A 20 13.95 17.44 -9.28
CA GLY A 20 15.29 16.90 -8.97
C GLY A 20 16.39 17.96 -8.92
N GLU A 21 16.38 18.92 -9.85
CA GLU A 21 17.41 19.96 -9.97
C GLU A 21 17.23 21.09 -8.94
N GLN A 22 15.99 21.47 -8.58
CA GLN A 22 15.75 22.60 -7.67
C GLN A 22 15.72 22.21 -6.19
N GLU A 23 15.17 21.04 -5.84
CA GLU A 23 14.87 20.71 -4.44
C GLU A 23 15.86 19.72 -3.81
N ARG A 24 16.80 19.18 -4.62
CA ARG A 24 17.74 18.10 -4.29
C ARG A 24 17.03 16.81 -3.87
N TRP A 25 17.43 15.69 -4.47
CA TRP A 25 16.86 14.37 -4.20
C TRP A 25 16.86 14.02 -2.71
N ASN A 26 15.67 13.98 -2.12
CA ASN A 26 15.41 13.52 -0.76
C ASN A 26 14.10 12.71 -0.73
N LEU A 27 13.77 12.11 0.42
CA LEU A 27 12.59 11.26 0.57
C LEU A 27 11.28 12.02 0.27
N ASP A 28 11.19 13.28 0.68
CA ASP A 28 10.02 14.12 0.44
C ASP A 28 9.77 14.36 -1.06
N VAL A 29 10.83 14.68 -1.79
CA VAL A 29 10.80 14.87 -3.25
C VAL A 29 10.42 13.55 -3.94
N SER A 30 10.99 12.43 -3.49
CA SER A 30 10.72 11.10 -4.05
C SER A 30 9.26 10.69 -3.89
N LEU A 31 8.67 10.93 -2.70
CA LEU A 31 7.25 10.67 -2.46
C LEU A 31 6.33 11.58 -3.29
N ARG A 32 6.71 12.85 -3.50
CA ARG A 32 5.96 13.75 -4.40
C ARG A 32 6.01 13.30 -5.85
N MET A 33 7.18 12.85 -6.31
CA MET A 33 7.30 12.31 -7.66
C MET A 33 6.47 11.05 -7.83
N LEU A 34 6.51 10.13 -6.87
CA LEU A 34 5.69 8.94 -6.88
C LEU A 34 4.20 9.28 -7.01
N ALA A 35 3.72 10.27 -6.26
CA ALA A 35 2.34 10.76 -6.37
C ALA A 35 2.04 11.39 -7.74
N LYS A 36 2.97 12.16 -8.33
CA LYS A 36 2.81 12.71 -9.69
C LYS A 36 2.82 11.65 -10.79
N LEU A 37 3.53 10.53 -10.56
CA LEU A 37 3.61 9.42 -11.50
C LEU A 37 2.39 8.50 -11.44
N LEU A 38 1.59 8.55 -10.37
CA LEU A 38 0.47 7.66 -10.15
C LEU A 38 -0.52 7.60 -11.34
N PRO A 39 -0.96 8.71 -11.95
CA PRO A 39 -1.87 8.64 -13.10
C PRO A 39 -1.26 7.88 -14.29
N PHE A 40 0.05 8.01 -14.51
CA PHE A 40 0.77 7.31 -15.58
C PHE A 40 0.92 5.82 -15.27
N ILE A 41 1.18 5.47 -14.00
CA ILE A 41 1.22 4.07 -13.55
C ILE A 41 -0.15 3.43 -13.72
N HIS A 42 -1.21 4.12 -13.30
CA HIS A 42 -2.59 3.66 -13.47
C HIS A 42 -2.93 3.46 -14.95
N GLN A 43 -2.69 4.49 -15.79
CA GLN A 43 -2.91 4.39 -17.23
C GLN A 43 -2.12 3.23 -17.83
N LYS A 44 -0.85 3.05 -17.46
CA LYS A 44 -0.03 1.94 -17.96
C LYS A 44 -0.58 0.58 -17.54
N ALA A 45 -1.08 0.46 -16.31
CA ALA A 45 -1.74 -0.76 -15.86
C ALA A 45 -2.97 -1.07 -16.73
N ILE A 46 -3.83 -0.08 -16.99
CA ILE A 46 -5.01 -0.24 -17.86
C ILE A 46 -4.61 -0.63 -19.30
N GLU A 47 -3.66 0.09 -19.92
CA GLU A 47 -3.20 -0.15 -21.29
C GLU A 47 -2.58 -1.53 -21.49
N THR A 48 -1.92 -2.05 -20.44
CA THR A 48 -1.26 -3.36 -20.47
C THR A 48 -2.11 -4.48 -19.88
N CYS A 49 -3.39 -4.21 -19.59
CA CYS A 49 -4.32 -5.20 -19.06
C CYS A 49 -4.48 -6.36 -20.06
N PRO A 50 -4.09 -7.59 -19.70
CA PRO A 50 -4.21 -8.75 -20.59
C PRO A 50 -5.66 -9.23 -20.76
N PHE A 51 -6.61 -8.64 -20.02
CA PHE A 51 -8.02 -9.04 -19.97
C PHE A 51 -8.96 -7.99 -20.61
N SER A 52 -8.42 -7.09 -21.43
CA SER A 52 -9.11 -5.92 -21.97
C SER A 52 -10.40 -6.22 -22.75
N SER A 53 -10.53 -7.42 -23.35
CA SER A 53 -11.74 -7.86 -24.05
C SER A 53 -12.94 -8.14 -23.13
N VAL A 54 -12.72 -8.25 -21.81
CA VAL A 54 -13.74 -8.60 -20.80
C VAL A 54 -14.19 -7.36 -20.00
N SER A 55 -13.61 -6.19 -20.28
CA SER A 55 -13.95 -4.94 -19.59
C SER A 55 -15.22 -4.30 -20.18
N GLU A 56 -16.38 -4.58 -19.59
CA GLU A 56 -17.65 -3.89 -19.92
C GLU A 56 -17.76 -2.49 -19.27
N SER A 57 -16.78 -2.07 -18.46
CA SER A 57 -16.79 -0.77 -17.77
C SER A 57 -16.07 0.30 -18.57
N ASN A 58 -16.40 1.57 -18.30
CA ASN A 58 -15.87 2.80 -18.92
C ASN A 58 -14.35 3.04 -18.73
N GLY A 59 -13.51 2.03 -18.93
CA GLY A 59 -12.06 2.12 -19.16
C GLY A 59 -11.20 2.62 -18.01
N THR A 60 -11.77 2.98 -16.86
CA THR A 60 -11.05 3.74 -15.81
C THR A 60 -10.91 3.04 -14.47
N LEU A 61 -11.68 1.99 -14.16
CA LEU A 61 -11.63 1.31 -12.87
C LEU A 61 -11.58 -0.22 -13.04
N LEU A 62 -10.81 -0.87 -12.16
CA LEU A 62 -10.65 -2.32 -12.18
C LEU A 62 -11.87 -3.02 -11.55
N SER A 63 -12.59 -3.79 -12.36
CA SER A 63 -13.74 -4.57 -11.92
C SER A 63 -13.34 -5.80 -11.11
N ASN A 64 -14.29 -6.37 -10.36
CA ASN A 64 -14.08 -7.65 -9.68
C ASN A 64 -13.72 -8.78 -10.67
N SER A 65 -14.38 -8.83 -11.83
CA SER A 65 -14.12 -9.85 -12.85
C SER A 65 -12.68 -9.82 -13.37
N ILE A 66 -12.10 -8.62 -13.55
CA ILE A 66 -10.70 -8.47 -13.95
C ILE A 66 -9.77 -8.96 -12.83
N LEU A 67 -10.08 -8.67 -11.57
CA LEU A 67 -9.27 -9.13 -10.43
C LEU A 67 -9.37 -10.66 -10.24
N GLU A 68 -10.50 -11.28 -10.55
CA GLU A 68 -10.66 -12.74 -10.54
C GLU A 68 -9.84 -13.40 -11.65
N LEU A 69 -9.85 -12.84 -12.86
CA LEU A 69 -8.99 -13.30 -13.96
C LEU A 69 -7.51 -13.14 -13.64
N TYR A 70 -7.15 -11.99 -13.06
CA TYR A 70 -5.80 -11.73 -12.57
C TYR A 70 -5.37 -12.79 -11.56
N ALA A 71 -6.20 -13.08 -10.56
CA ALA A 71 -5.93 -14.08 -9.53
C ALA A 71 -5.65 -15.49 -10.08
N GLY A 72 -6.23 -15.83 -11.25
CA GLY A 72 -5.96 -17.10 -11.94
C GLY A 72 -4.48 -17.30 -12.31
N GLY A 73 -3.69 -16.22 -12.43
CA GLY A 73 -2.25 -16.28 -12.62
C GLY A 73 -1.81 -16.87 -13.98
N HIS A 74 -2.71 -16.90 -14.96
CA HIS A 74 -2.43 -17.46 -16.29
C HIS A 74 -1.57 -16.52 -17.16
N VAL A 75 -1.58 -15.22 -16.88
CA VAL A 75 -0.84 -14.19 -17.62
C VAL A 75 -0.26 -13.19 -16.63
N GLU A 76 0.98 -12.76 -16.86
CA GLU A 76 1.61 -11.72 -16.05
C GLU A 76 1.02 -10.34 -16.34
N TRP A 77 0.93 -9.49 -15.32
CA TRP A 77 0.52 -8.09 -15.48
C TRP A 77 1.47 -7.14 -14.74
N PRO A 78 2.72 -6.96 -15.21
CA PRO A 78 3.77 -6.33 -14.44
C PRO A 78 3.48 -4.88 -14.02
N ALA A 79 2.84 -4.08 -14.89
CA ALA A 79 2.52 -2.69 -14.58
C ALA A 79 1.51 -2.56 -13.43
N PHE A 80 0.58 -3.50 -13.34
CA PHE A 80 -0.39 -3.57 -12.24
C PHE A 80 0.26 -4.12 -10.97
N GLU A 81 1.01 -5.21 -11.09
CA GLU A 81 1.73 -5.86 -9.98
C GLU A 81 2.74 -4.95 -9.28
N TRP A 82 3.42 -4.10 -10.05
CA TRP A 82 4.41 -3.19 -9.51
C TRP A 82 3.86 -2.34 -8.35
N VAL A 83 2.58 -1.97 -8.38
CA VAL A 83 1.96 -1.14 -7.33
C VAL A 83 1.92 -1.88 -5.99
N HIS A 84 1.32 -3.08 -5.95
CA HIS A 84 1.13 -3.81 -4.69
C HIS A 84 2.30 -4.71 -4.30
N VAL A 85 3.18 -5.04 -5.23
CA VAL A 85 4.30 -5.93 -4.97
C VAL A 85 5.60 -5.16 -4.68
N ASP A 86 5.92 -4.12 -5.45
CA ASP A 86 7.19 -3.39 -5.32
C ASP A 86 7.00 -2.04 -4.62
N CYS A 87 6.07 -1.21 -5.10
CA CYS A 87 5.84 0.13 -4.58
C CYS A 87 5.37 0.10 -3.13
N PHE A 88 4.32 -0.67 -2.81
CA PHE A 88 3.86 -0.81 -1.43
C PHE A 88 4.93 -1.43 -0.52
N SER A 89 5.67 -2.44 -0.98
CA SER A 89 6.77 -3.01 -0.17
C SER A 89 7.80 -1.93 0.22
N GLY A 90 8.21 -1.08 -0.73
CA GLY A 90 9.11 0.03 -0.48
C GLY A 90 8.54 1.05 0.50
N LEU A 91 7.26 1.43 0.36
CA LEU A 91 6.59 2.36 1.26
C LEU A 91 6.44 1.81 2.68
N LEU A 92 6.12 0.52 2.81
CA LEU A 92 5.99 -0.16 4.10
C LEU A 92 7.34 -0.22 4.83
N GLN A 93 8.41 -0.60 4.11
CA GLN A 93 9.76 -0.59 4.67
C GLN A 93 10.19 0.82 5.09
N LEU A 94 9.94 1.83 4.24
CA LEU A 94 10.22 3.22 4.56
C LEU A 94 9.47 3.64 5.83
N ALA A 95 8.17 3.33 5.94
CA ALA A 95 7.36 3.71 7.09
C ALA A 95 7.85 3.13 8.43
N CYS A 96 8.44 1.94 8.40
CA CYS A 96 9.09 1.31 9.56
C CYS A 96 10.42 1.98 9.94
N LEU A 97 11.12 2.58 8.97
CA LEU A 97 12.41 3.26 9.19
C LEU A 97 12.25 4.74 9.54
N LEU A 98 11.10 5.35 9.24
CA LEU A 98 10.85 6.75 9.55
C LEU A 98 10.82 7.00 11.06
N PRO A 99 11.59 7.97 11.58
CA PRO A 99 11.44 8.45 12.95
C PRO A 99 10.00 8.88 13.24
N GLN A 100 9.56 8.73 14.49
CA GLN A 100 8.20 9.09 14.89
C GLN A 100 7.86 10.56 14.61
N LYS A 101 8.84 11.46 14.65
CA LYS A 101 8.67 12.90 14.35
C LYS A 101 8.43 13.23 12.87
N GLU A 102 8.64 12.29 11.94
CA GLU A 102 8.50 12.52 10.50
C GLU A 102 7.03 12.39 10.03
N ASP A 103 6.11 13.04 10.75
CA ASP A 103 4.67 13.00 10.47
C ASP A 103 4.34 13.52 9.06
N ASN A 104 5.13 14.48 8.57
CA ASN A 104 4.98 15.03 7.22
C ASN A 104 5.19 13.96 6.13
N LEU A 105 6.21 13.10 6.30
CA LEU A 105 6.48 12.01 5.36
C LEU A 105 5.41 10.93 5.46
N ARG A 106 4.99 10.58 6.69
CA ARG A 106 3.88 9.63 6.91
C ARG A 106 2.59 10.11 6.27
N ASN A 107 2.23 11.38 6.46
CA ASN A 107 1.06 12.01 5.86
C ASN A 107 1.13 12.01 4.33
N ARG A 108 2.33 12.19 3.75
CA ARG A 108 2.51 12.09 2.29
C ARG A 108 2.32 10.67 1.77
N ILE A 109 2.82 9.67 2.48
CA ILE A 109 2.55 8.26 2.16
C ILE A 109 1.04 8.01 2.25
N THR A 110 0.38 8.41 3.32
CA THR A 110 -1.08 8.30 3.49
C THR A 110 -1.85 8.92 2.32
N LYS A 111 -1.52 10.15 1.91
CA LYS A 111 -2.16 10.82 0.77
C LYS A 111 -1.93 10.07 -0.54
N PHE A 112 -0.73 9.55 -0.76
CA PHE A 112 -0.44 8.70 -1.91
C PHE A 112 -1.34 7.46 -1.91
N LEU A 113 -1.42 6.75 -0.78
CA LEU A 113 -2.24 5.54 -0.63
C LEU A 113 -3.73 5.80 -0.90
N LEU A 114 -4.27 6.92 -0.40
CA LEU A 114 -5.64 7.35 -0.69
C LEU A 114 -5.84 7.61 -2.19
N ALA A 115 -4.87 8.27 -2.84
CA ALA A 115 -4.92 8.50 -4.28
C ALA A 115 -4.86 7.18 -5.08
N VAL A 116 -4.08 6.18 -4.64
CA VAL A 116 -4.07 4.86 -5.28
C VAL A 116 -5.46 4.21 -5.18
N SER A 117 -6.08 4.26 -3.99
CA SER A 117 -7.45 3.75 -3.80
C SER A 117 -8.45 4.43 -4.72
N GLU A 118 -8.34 5.75 -4.91
CA GLU A 118 -9.23 6.52 -5.78
C GLU A 118 -9.01 6.16 -7.24
N CYS A 119 -7.76 6.05 -7.69
CA CYS A 119 -7.43 5.72 -9.08
C CYS A 119 -7.85 4.30 -9.46
N PHE A 120 -7.58 3.30 -8.62
CA PHE A 120 -7.82 1.89 -8.95
C PHE A 120 -9.20 1.38 -8.52
N GLY A 121 -9.87 2.10 -7.62
CA GLY A 121 -11.23 1.84 -7.19
C GLY A 121 -11.36 0.89 -5.99
N ASP A 122 -12.61 0.77 -5.54
CA ASP A 122 -12.99 0.07 -4.31
C ASP A 122 -12.66 -1.43 -4.32
N SER A 123 -12.84 -2.10 -5.45
CA SER A 123 -12.50 -3.51 -5.61
C SER A 123 -11.01 -3.74 -5.37
N TYR A 124 -10.16 -2.89 -5.95
CA TYR A 124 -8.72 -2.94 -5.75
C TYR A 124 -8.35 -2.66 -4.29
N LEU A 125 -8.94 -1.64 -3.69
CA LEU A 125 -8.69 -1.28 -2.30
C LEU A 125 -8.96 -2.48 -1.37
N ILE A 126 -10.13 -3.11 -1.49
CA ILE A 126 -10.55 -4.18 -0.56
C ILE A 126 -9.82 -5.48 -0.83
N ARG A 127 -9.59 -5.83 -2.10
CA ARG A 127 -9.12 -7.17 -2.49
C ARG A 127 -7.61 -7.26 -2.69
N ILE A 128 -6.94 -6.13 -2.92
CA ILE A 128 -5.49 -6.09 -3.15
C ILE A 128 -4.81 -5.25 -2.07
N MET A 129 -5.14 -3.96 -1.98
CA MET A 129 -4.39 -3.05 -1.10
C MET A 129 -4.55 -3.41 0.38
N LEU A 130 -5.77 -3.64 0.86
CA LEU A 130 -6.04 -3.97 2.25
C LEU A 130 -5.32 -5.25 2.72
N PRO A 131 -5.38 -6.39 1.99
CA PRO A 131 -4.62 -7.59 2.36
C PRO A 131 -3.11 -7.38 2.48
N VAL A 132 -2.50 -6.58 1.59
CA VAL A 132 -1.05 -6.27 1.67
C VAL A 132 -0.72 -5.58 2.99
N PHE A 133 -1.51 -4.58 3.39
CA PHE A 133 -1.27 -3.83 4.62
C PHE A 133 -1.57 -4.63 5.89
N LEU A 134 -2.61 -5.48 5.87
CA LEU A 134 -2.91 -6.40 6.97
C LEU A 134 -1.75 -7.39 7.20
N ILE A 135 -1.26 -8.03 6.14
CA ILE A 135 -0.11 -8.94 6.24
C ILE A 135 1.12 -8.22 6.78
N ALA A 136 1.38 -6.99 6.34
CA ALA A 136 2.54 -6.20 6.73
C ALA A 136 2.57 -5.79 8.21
N ILE A 137 1.41 -5.74 8.89
CA ILE A 137 1.33 -5.52 10.34
C ILE A 137 1.29 -6.82 11.16
N GLY A 138 1.27 -7.98 10.50
CA GLY A 138 1.20 -9.28 11.14
C GLY A 138 -0.22 -9.88 11.24
N ASP A 139 -1.25 -9.18 10.75
CA ASP A 139 -2.62 -9.68 10.69
C ASP A 139 -2.77 -10.73 9.57
N ASP A 140 -3.83 -11.54 9.66
CA ASP A 140 -4.24 -12.44 8.58
C ASP A 140 -5.04 -11.68 7.52
N ALA A 141 -4.91 -12.11 6.26
CA ALA A 141 -5.67 -11.56 5.15
C ALA A 141 -5.96 -12.62 4.09
N ASP A 142 -7.05 -12.41 3.37
CA ASP A 142 -7.39 -13.22 2.21
C ASP A 142 -6.51 -12.83 1.01
N LEU A 143 -5.81 -13.82 0.44
CA LEU A 143 -4.96 -13.66 -0.74
C LEU A 143 -5.57 -14.29 -2.00
N THR A 144 -6.87 -14.64 -1.99
CA THR A 144 -7.58 -15.22 -3.13
C THR A 144 -7.50 -14.38 -4.40
N PHE A 145 -7.31 -13.07 -4.28
CA PHE A 145 -7.20 -12.14 -5.43
C PHE A 145 -5.77 -11.93 -5.93
N PHE A 146 -4.80 -12.68 -5.41
CA PHE A 146 -3.41 -12.62 -5.84
C PHE A 146 -3.04 -13.89 -6.62
N PRO A 147 -2.34 -13.76 -7.75
CA PRO A 147 -1.68 -14.88 -8.42
C PRO A 147 -0.78 -15.70 -7.48
N PRO A 148 -0.73 -17.04 -7.61
CA PRO A 148 0.10 -17.88 -6.75
C PRO A 148 1.60 -17.52 -6.75
N ASN A 149 2.14 -17.05 -7.87
CA ASN A 149 3.55 -16.66 -8.01
C ASN A 149 3.92 -15.44 -7.14
N ILE A 150 2.97 -14.59 -6.76
CA ILE A 150 3.24 -13.42 -5.92
C ILE A 150 2.89 -13.63 -4.44
N HIS A 151 2.20 -14.72 -4.08
CA HIS A 151 1.83 -15.01 -2.69
C HIS A 151 3.03 -15.02 -1.75
N SER A 152 4.14 -15.64 -2.16
CA SER A 152 5.35 -15.72 -1.34
C SER A 152 5.95 -14.34 -1.04
N ARG A 153 5.89 -13.41 -2.02
CA ARG A 153 6.35 -12.02 -1.88
C ARG A 153 5.46 -11.25 -0.91
N ILE A 154 4.13 -11.35 -1.06
CA ILE A 154 3.18 -10.68 -0.15
C ILE A 154 3.29 -11.24 1.28
N LYS A 155 3.30 -12.57 1.44
CA LYS A 155 3.54 -13.23 2.75
C LYS A 155 4.89 -12.87 3.35
N GLY A 156 5.88 -12.57 2.51
CA GLY A 156 7.21 -12.11 2.92
C GLY A 156 7.20 -10.78 3.66
N LEU A 157 6.15 -9.97 3.51
CA LEU A 157 5.99 -8.69 4.23
C LEU A 157 5.65 -8.87 5.72
N ARG A 158 5.18 -10.07 6.11
CA ARG A 158 4.82 -10.34 7.51
C ARG A 158 6.05 -10.19 8.42
N PRO A 159 5.97 -9.40 9.49
CA PRO A 159 7.01 -9.31 10.50
C PRO A 159 7.34 -10.69 11.10
N ARG A 160 8.62 -10.99 11.30
CA ARG A 160 9.08 -12.30 11.82
C ARG A 160 9.76 -12.21 13.19
N THR A 161 9.88 -11.01 13.75
CA THR A 161 10.52 -10.77 15.04
C THR A 161 9.70 -9.77 15.83
N ALA A 162 9.76 -9.84 17.16
CA ALA A 162 9.05 -8.90 18.03
C ALA A 162 9.43 -7.43 17.75
N VAL A 163 10.68 -7.17 17.35
CA VAL A 163 11.14 -5.82 16.96
C VAL A 163 10.45 -5.39 15.65
N ALA A 164 10.42 -6.26 14.65
CA ALA A 164 9.76 -5.97 13.38
C ALA A 164 8.24 -5.78 13.56
N GLU A 165 7.59 -6.59 14.40
CA GLU A 165 6.18 -6.43 14.76
C GLU A 165 5.92 -5.06 15.38
N ARG A 166 6.75 -4.67 16.36
CA ARG A 166 6.64 -3.34 17.00
C ARG A 166 6.84 -2.21 15.99
N LEU A 167 7.82 -2.32 15.09
CA LEU A 167 8.04 -1.33 14.04
C LEU A 167 6.87 -1.26 13.06
N ALA A 168 6.26 -2.40 12.71
CA ALA A 168 5.09 -2.43 11.86
C ALA A 168 3.85 -1.80 12.54
N ILE A 169 3.64 -2.04 13.83
CA ILE A 169 2.58 -1.38 14.61
C ILE A 169 2.82 0.14 14.67
N LEU A 170 4.04 0.59 14.88
CA LEU A 170 4.35 2.02 14.97
C LEU A 170 4.41 2.71 13.59
N GLY A 171 4.78 1.96 12.56
CA GLY A 171 5.12 2.49 11.24
C GLY A 171 4.01 2.32 10.21
N VAL A 172 3.44 1.12 10.13
CA VAL A 172 2.51 0.69 9.08
C VAL A 172 1.07 0.77 9.54
N LEU A 173 0.73 0.42 10.78
CA LEU A 173 -0.65 0.50 11.27
C LEU A 173 -1.27 1.90 11.08
N PRO A 174 -0.58 3.03 11.34
CA PRO A 174 -1.14 4.35 11.04
C PRO A 174 -1.47 4.53 9.55
N LEU A 175 -0.67 3.95 8.65
CA LEU A 175 -0.92 3.99 7.21
C LEU A 175 -2.10 3.09 6.81
N LEU A 176 -2.25 1.91 7.42
CA LEU A 176 -3.43 1.08 7.24
C LEU A 176 -4.70 1.83 7.65
N LEU A 177 -4.70 2.44 8.84
CA LEU A 177 -5.87 3.13 9.38
C LEU A 177 -6.23 4.39 8.59
N ALA A 178 -5.25 5.22 8.24
CA ALA A 178 -5.49 6.51 7.59
C ALA A 178 -5.44 6.45 6.06
N GLY A 179 -4.58 5.61 5.49
CA GLY A 179 -4.28 5.55 4.05
C GLY A 179 -5.04 4.47 3.29
N VAL A 180 -5.55 3.45 3.98
CA VAL A 180 -6.31 2.34 3.37
C VAL A 180 -7.75 2.37 3.86
N LEU A 181 -7.96 2.17 5.16
CA LEU A 181 -9.30 2.16 5.78
C LEU A 181 -9.87 3.59 5.96
N GLY A 182 -9.03 4.61 5.84
CA GLY A 182 -9.43 6.02 5.85
C GLY A 182 -10.02 6.51 4.52
N SER A 183 -10.04 5.67 3.49
CA SER A 183 -10.60 6.01 2.18
C SER A 183 -12.10 6.39 2.27
N PRO A 184 -12.59 7.35 1.47
CA PRO A 184 -14.01 7.70 1.44
C PRO A 184 -14.91 6.47 1.29
N GLY A 185 -15.96 6.39 2.11
CA GLY A 185 -16.89 5.26 2.09
C GLY A 185 -16.47 4.03 2.93
N LYS A 186 -15.26 4.01 3.54
CA LYS A 186 -14.79 2.88 4.36
C LYS A 186 -14.95 3.05 5.87
N ARG A 187 -15.71 4.05 6.30
CA ARG A 187 -15.93 4.37 7.73
C ARG A 187 -16.38 3.17 8.57
N GLN A 188 -17.27 2.34 8.03
CA GLN A 188 -17.76 1.16 8.74
C GLN A 188 -16.64 0.12 8.92
N GLN A 189 -15.91 -0.19 7.85
CA GLN A 189 -14.78 -1.13 7.89
C GLN A 189 -13.69 -0.66 8.85
N LEU A 190 -13.37 0.63 8.85
CA LEU A 190 -12.46 1.24 9.82
C LEU A 190 -12.96 1.06 11.26
N ALA A 191 -14.23 1.35 11.51
CA ALA A 191 -14.83 1.21 12.84
C ALA A 191 -14.80 -0.26 13.31
N ASP A 192 -15.13 -1.21 12.43
CA ASP A 192 -15.09 -2.64 12.75
C ASP A 192 -13.67 -3.12 13.04
N TYR A 193 -12.70 -2.65 12.25
CA TYR A 193 -11.29 -2.97 12.47
C TYR A 193 -10.75 -2.39 13.78
N LEU A 194 -11.08 -1.14 14.11
CA LEU A 194 -10.71 -0.53 15.39
C LEU A 194 -11.32 -1.27 16.58
N ARG A 195 -12.58 -1.71 16.48
CA ARG A 195 -13.20 -2.54 17.53
C ARG A 195 -12.45 -3.85 17.72
N LYS A 196 -12.09 -4.55 16.63
CA LYS A 196 -11.27 -5.77 16.68
C LYS A 196 -9.96 -5.52 17.44
N LEU A 197 -9.22 -4.47 17.08
CA LEU A 197 -7.94 -4.13 17.72
C LEU A 197 -8.09 -3.84 19.22
N LEU A 198 -9.14 -3.11 19.63
CA LEU A 198 -9.39 -2.81 21.04
C LEU A 198 -9.72 -4.06 21.86
N LEU A 199 -10.50 -4.99 21.29
CA LEU A 199 -10.83 -6.25 21.94
C LEU A 199 -9.61 -7.18 22.07
N GLU A 200 -8.76 -7.24 21.04
CA GLU A 200 -7.51 -8.01 21.07
C GLU A 200 -6.47 -7.41 22.03
N GLY A 201 -6.40 -6.08 22.12
CA GLY A 201 -5.56 -5.39 23.10
C GLY A 201 -5.99 -5.71 24.54
N ALA A 202 -7.28 -5.60 24.84
CA ALA A 202 -7.83 -5.89 26.17
C ALA A 202 -7.60 -7.35 26.61
N THR A 203 -7.64 -8.30 25.68
CA THR A 203 -7.41 -9.72 25.97
C THR A 203 -5.92 -10.08 26.15
N LYS A 204 -5.00 -9.40 25.46
CA LYS A 204 -3.55 -9.55 25.69
C LYS A 204 -3.12 -8.91 27.01
N GLU A 205 -3.69 -7.77 27.38
CA GLU A 205 -3.46 -7.14 28.68
C GLU A 205 -3.97 -8.02 29.83
N SER A 206 -5.20 -8.54 29.78
CA SER A 206 -5.73 -9.38 30.86
C SER A 206 -4.92 -10.67 31.09
N ARG A 207 -4.40 -11.30 30.03
CA ARG A 207 -3.53 -12.48 30.13
C ARG A 207 -2.17 -12.15 30.76
N SER A 208 -1.59 -10.98 30.47
CA SER A 208 -0.31 -10.58 31.06
C SER A 208 -0.44 -10.23 32.54
N THR A 209 -1.58 -9.66 32.97
CA THR A 209 -1.87 -9.46 34.40
C THR A 209 -2.03 -10.78 35.15
N THR A 210 -2.63 -11.79 34.51
CA THR A 210 -2.85 -13.11 35.13
C THR A 210 -1.53 -13.85 35.34
N HIS A 211 -0.62 -13.84 34.35
CA HIS A 211 0.69 -14.49 34.46
C HIS A 211 1.62 -13.84 35.50
N ASN A 212 1.48 -12.53 35.76
CA ASN A 212 2.28 -11.83 36.76
C ASN A 212 1.81 -12.10 38.20
N MET A 213 0.56 -12.53 38.42
CA MET A 213 0.07 -12.90 39.76
C MET A 213 0.60 -14.27 40.22
N ASP A 214 0.92 -15.17 39.30
CA ASP A 214 1.42 -16.53 39.62
C ASP A 214 2.91 -16.56 40.02
N ILE A 215 3.66 -15.48 39.77
CA ILE A 215 5.10 -15.38 40.09
C ILE A 215 5.33 -14.75 41.49
N VAL A 216 4.30 -14.21 42.13
CA VAL A 216 4.41 -13.57 43.46
C VAL A 216 4.05 -14.53 44.62
N ASN A 217 3.71 -15.78 44.33
CA ASN A 217 3.41 -16.83 45.33
C ASN A 217 4.30 -18.08 45.15
N ALA A 218 5.63 -17.90 45.14
CA ALA A 218 6.60 -18.98 45.26
C ALA A 218 7.76 -18.60 46.19
#